data_AF-A0A497NLW2-F1
#
_entry.id   AF-A0A497NLW2-F1
#
_cell.length_a   1.000
_cell.length_b   1.000
_cell.length_c   1.000
_cell.angle_alpha   90.00
_cell.angle_beta   90.00
_cell.angle_gamma   90.00
#
_symmetry.space_group_name_H-M   'P 1'
#
loop_
_entity.id
_entity.type
_entity.pdbx_description
1 polymer ?
#
loop_
_entity_poly.entity_id
_entity_poly.type
_entity_poly.pdbx_seq_one_letter_code
_entity_poly.pdbx_strand_id
1 'polypeptide(L)' 'MRIDPAGEVLYRLRLAELYLRDAEGALERGDFRAAVASSQLSAENAAKAVVAVFRVPS' A
#
# COMPACT_ATOMS: atom_id res chain seq x y z
N MET A 1 17.03 16.05 -6.55
CA MET A 1 15.67 15.48 -6.65
C MET A 1 14.85 16.09 -5.53
N ARG A 2 13.79 16.85 -5.83
CA ARG A 2 12.95 17.45 -4.77
C ARG A 2 12.03 16.34 -4.26
N ILE A 3 12.19 15.93 -3.00
CA ILE A 3 11.27 14.98 -2.37
C ILE A 3 9.93 15.69 -2.23
N ASP A 4 8.86 15.09 -2.75
CA ASP A 4 7.47 15.52 -2.55
C ASP A 4 6.80 14.50 -1.61
N PRO A 5 6.82 14.75 -0.28
CA PRO A 5 6.27 13.83 0.70
C PRO A 5 4.77 13.61 0.51
N ALA A 6 4.03 14.64 0.09
CA ALA A 6 2.59 14.53 -0.17
C ALA A 6 2.32 13.62 -1.37
N GLY A 7 3.11 13.78 -2.44
CA GLY A 7 3.08 12.89 -3.60
C GLY A 7 3.38 11.43 -3.24
N GLU A 8 4.39 11.18 -2.39
CA GLU A 8 4.72 9.83 -1.93
C GLU A 8 3.60 9.21 -1.07
N VAL A 9 3.04 9.98 -0.12
CA VAL A 9 1.90 9.51 0.71
C VAL A 9 0.73 9.09 -0.17
N LEU A 10 0.32 9.95 -1.12
CA LEU A 10 -0.80 9.66 -2.02
C LEU A 10 -0.53 8.46 -2.92
N TYR A 11 0.69 8.34 -3.44
CA TYR A 11 1.09 7.20 -4.26
C TYR A 11 1.00 5.88 -3.47
N ARG A 12 1.54 5.85 -2.25
CA ARG A 12 1.50 4.68 -1.38
C ARG A 12 0.09 4.30 -0.98
N LEU A 13 -0.77 5.27 -0.67
CA LEU A 13 -2.17 5.01 -0.36
C LEU A 13 -2.90 4.35 -1.53
N ARG A 14 -2.72 4.86 -2.76
CA ARG A 14 -3.32 4.25 -3.96
C ARG A 14 -2.88 2.80 -4.18
N LEU A 15 -1.60 2.49 -3.96
CA LEU A 15 -1.11 1.12 -4.04
C LEU A 15 -1.71 0.24 -2.95
N ALA A 16 -1.83 0.74 -1.72
CA ALA A 16 -2.43 -0.01 -0.63
C ALA A 16 -3.88 -0.38 -0.93
N GLU A 17 -4.67 0.55 -1.47
CA GLU A 17 -6.05 0.32 -1.90
C GLU A 17 -6.15 -0.67 -3.06
N LEU A 18 -5.27 -0.57 -4.05
CA LEU A 18 -5.23 -1.51 -5.18
C LEU A 18 -4.99 -2.95 -4.67
N TYR A 19 -3.96 -3.15 -3.86
CA TYR A 19 -3.63 -4.47 -3.35
C TYR A 19 -4.67 -5.01 -2.37
N LEU A 20 -5.41 -4.15 -1.67
CA LEU A 20 -6.54 -4.59 -0.85
C LEU A 20 -7.64 -5.19 -1.72
N ARG A 21 -8.04 -4.50 -2.79
CA ARG A 21 -9.05 -5.00 -3.75
C ARG A 21 -8.59 -6.31 -4.41
N ASP A 22 -7.30 -6.41 -4.74
CA ASP A 22 -6.74 -7.65 -5.29
C ASP A 22 -6.77 -8.79 -4.27
N ALA A 23 -6.49 -8.51 -3.00
CA ALA A 23 -6.55 -9.49 -1.92
C ALA A 23 -7.99 -9.98 -1.68
N GLU A 24 -8.95 -9.07 -1.63
CA GLU A 24 -10.38 -9.38 -1.49
C GLU A 24 -10.87 -10.23 -2.67
N GLY A 25 -10.57 -9.83 -3.91
CA GLY A 25 -10.95 -10.60 -5.09
C GLY A 25 -10.27 -11.97 -5.17
N ALA A 26 -9.03 -12.11 -4.70
CA ALA A 26 -8.36 -13.40 -4.60
C ALA A 26 -8.99 -14.31 -3.55
N LEU A 27 -9.35 -13.74 -2.39
CA LEU A 27 -10.03 -14.45 -1.31
C LEU A 27 -11.40 -14.99 -1.77
N GLU A 28 -12.20 -14.18 -2.45
CA GLU A 28 -13.51 -14.58 -2.98
C GLU A 28 -13.44 -15.79 -3.92
N ARG A 29 -12.36 -15.91 -4.70
CA ARG A 29 -12.15 -17.02 -5.65
C ARG A 29 -11.40 -18.21 -5.04
N GLY A 30 -11.07 -18.17 -3.75
CA GLY A 30 -10.33 -19.22 -3.05
C GLY A 30 -8.83 -19.27 -3.38
N ASP A 31 -8.27 -18.25 -4.04
CA ASP A 31 -6.82 -18.14 -4.26
C ASP A 31 -6.15 -17.55 -3.01
N PHE A 32 -5.99 -18.39 -2.00
CA PHE A 32 -5.43 -17.97 -0.71
C PHE A 32 -3.99 -17.49 -0.81
N ARG A 33 -3.19 -18.04 -1.74
CA ARG A 33 -1.80 -17.61 -1.93
C ARG A 33 -1.74 -16.17 -2.43
N ALA A 34 -2.55 -15.84 -3.44
CA ALA A 34 -2.64 -14.48 -3.94
C ALA A 34 -3.26 -13.54 -2.89
N ALA A 35 -4.27 -13.98 -2.14
CA ALA A 35 -4.88 -13.19 -1.08
C ALA A 35 -3.87 -12.76 -0.01
N VAL A 36 -3.02 -13.69 0.47
CA VAL A 36 -1.99 -13.37 1.47
C VAL A 36 -0.91 -12.45 0.89
N ALA A 37 -0.43 -12.72 -0.33
CA ALA A 37 0.60 -11.90 -0.96
C ALA A 37 0.13 -10.45 -1.18
N SER A 38 -1.08 -10.27 -1.72
CA SER A 38 -1.67 -8.94 -1.92
C SER A 38 -1.96 -8.24 -0.59
N SER A 39 -2.42 -8.96 0.43
CA SER A 39 -2.63 -8.39 1.78
C SER A 39 -1.34 -7.83 2.38
N GLN A 40 -0.22 -8.56 2.22
CA GLN A 40 1.09 -8.10 2.68
C GLN A 40 1.50 -6.79 1.99
N LEU A 41 1.35 -6.72 0.66
CA LEU A 41 1.70 -5.53 -0.12
C LEU A 41 0.79 -4.34 0.21
N SER A 42 -0.48 -4.58 0.50
CA SER A 42 -1.41 -3.56 0.97
C SER A 42 -0.93 -2.96 2.30
N ALA A 43 -0.69 -3.81 3.30
CA ALA A 43 -0.23 -3.38 4.62
C ALA A 43 1.14 -2.67 4.55
N GLU A 44 2.07 -3.16 3.73
CA GLU A 44 3.38 -2.54 3.55
C GLU A 44 3.28 -1.12 2.96
N ASN A 45 2.46 -0.92 1.93
CA ASN A 45 2.29 0.40 1.33
C ASN A 45 1.56 1.35 2.28
N ALA A 46 0.56 0.89 3.04
CA ALA A 46 -0.07 1.68 4.09
C ALA A 46 0.93 2.13 5.16
N ALA A 47 1.77 1.22 5.66
CA ALA A 47 2.82 1.54 6.63
C ALA A 47 3.84 2.54 6.05
N LYS A 48 4.26 2.37 4.79
CA LYS A 48 5.16 3.32 4.11
C LYS A 48 4.53 4.69 3.94
N ALA A 49 3.22 4.79 3.69
CA ALA A 49 2.52 6.07 3.64
C ALA A 49 2.59 6.79 5.00
N VAL A 50 2.36 6.07 6.10
CA VAL A 50 2.49 6.62 7.47
C VAL A 50 3.91 7.10 7.72
N VAL A 51 4.94 6.30 7.39
CA VAL A 51 6.34 6.69 7.56
C VAL A 51 6.69 7.94 6.73
N ALA A 52 6.17 8.07 5.51
CA ALA A 52 6.42 9.21 4.64
C ALA A 52 5.88 10.53 5.22
N VAL A 53 4.76 10.50 5.98
CA VAL A 53 4.25 11.67 6.72
C VAL A 53 5.28 12.16 7.74
N PHE A 54 5.95 11.26 8.45
CA PHE A 54 6.90 11.61 9.51
C PHE A 54 8.34 11.82 9.02
N ARG A 55 8.67 11.42 7.79
CA ARG A 55 9.98 11.63 7.16
C ARG A 55 10.08 12.92 6.32
N VAL A 56 9.10 13.81 6.39
CA VAL A 56 9.23 15.18 5.85
C VAL A 56 10.50 15.80 6.46
N PRO A 57 11.54 16.15 5.68
CA PRO A 57 12.70 16.82 6.23
C PRO A 57 12.24 18.17 6.76
N SER A 58 12.46 18.43 8.05
CA SER A 58 12.49 19.77 8.62
C SER A 58 13.62 20.59 8.00
#